data_AF-E2A060-F1
#
_entry.id   AF-E2A060-F1
#
_cell.length_a   1.000
_cell.length_b   1.000
_cell.length_c   1.000
_cell.angle_alpha   90.00
_cell.angle_beta   90.00
_cell.angle_gamma   90.00
#
_symmetry.space_group_name_H-M   'P 1'
#
loop_
_entity.id
_entity.type
_entity.pdbx_description
1 polymer ?
#
loop_
_entity_poly.entity_id
_entity_poly.type
_entity_poly.pdbx_seq_one_letter_code
_entity_poly.pdbx_strand_id
1 'polypeptide(L)' 'TFVYYWQVKNFDEMLINWQTGRSMRSPTFYVGRNSYAMYLKITPKYFPDGTIFVGVGLTHGRYDAVLTWPFPHRIRLEV' A
#
# COMPACT_ATOMS: atom_id res chain seq x y z
N THR A 1 14.57 12.38 0.69
CA THR A 1 13.32 11.81 0.16
C THR A 1 13.26 10.35 0.52
N PHE A 2 12.17 9.89 1.12
CA PHE A 2 11.97 8.48 1.45
C PHE A 2 11.32 7.76 0.25
N VAL A 3 11.79 6.56 -0.07
CA VAL A 3 11.21 5.68 -1.08
C VAL A 3 11.12 4.29 -0.48
N TYR A 4 9.97 3.64 -0.66
CA TYR A 4 9.73 2.27 -0.22
C TYR A 4 9.41 1.41 -1.44
N TYR A 5 10.13 0.30 -1.57
CA TYR A 5 9.91 -0.68 -2.63
C TYR A 5 9.24 -1.92 -2.05
N TRP A 6 8.23 -2.43 -2.76
CA TRP A 6 7.59 -3.69 -2.43
C TRP A 6 7.58 -4.59 -3.65
N GLN A 7 8.26 -5.73 -3.54
CA GLN A 7 8.21 -6.76 -4.56
C GLN A 7 7.05 -7.72 -4.28
N VAL A 8 6.12 -7.82 -5.23
CA VAL A 8 5.05 -8.80 -5.20
C VAL A 8 5.50 -10.04 -5.98
N LYS A 9 5.59 -11.19 -5.31
CA LYS A 9 5.98 -12.47 -5.92
C LYS A 9 4.74 -13.21 -6.42
N ASN A 10 4.95 -14.07 -7.42
CA ASN A 10 3.91 -14.94 -8.01
C ASN A 10 2.66 -14.16 -8.48
N PHE A 11 2.86 -12.98 -9.06
CA PHE A 11 1.76 -12.12 -9.47
C PHE A 11 0.87 -12.77 -10.54
N ASP A 12 1.45 -13.54 -11.46
CA ASP A 12 0.72 -14.30 -12.48
C ASP A 12 -0.26 -15.32 -11.87
N GLU A 13 0.17 -16.04 -10.83
CA GLU A 13 -0.70 -16.97 -10.10
C GLU A 13 -1.87 -16.24 -9.44
N MET A 14 -1.66 -15.01 -8.98
CA MET A 14 -2.73 -14.18 -8.42
C MET A 14 -3.71 -13.76 -9.52
N LEU A 15 -3.20 -13.33 -10.68
CA LEU A 15 -4.02 -12.97 -11.83
C LEU A 15 -4.78 -14.17 -12.44
N ILE A 16 -4.38 -15.40 -12.18
CA ILE A 16 -5.16 -16.57 -12.63
C ILE A 16 -6.14 -16.99 -11.55
N ASN A 17 -5.64 -17.24 -10.34
CA ASN A 17 -6.33 -18.04 -9.34
C ASN A 17 -7.08 -17.21 -8.29
N TRP A 18 -6.82 -15.91 -8.17
CA TRP A 18 -7.47 -15.12 -7.13
C TRP A 18 -8.87 -14.66 -7.54
N GLN A 19 -9.77 -14.68 -6.55
CA GLN A 19 -11.09 -14.09 -6.64
C GLN A 19 -11.00 -12.56 -6.75
N THR A 20 -11.92 -11.96 -7.50
CA THR A 20 -12.07 -10.51 -7.62
C THR A 20 -12.22 -9.85 -6.24
N GLY A 21 -11.57 -8.70 -6.05
CA GLY A 21 -11.55 -7.95 -4.81
C GLY A 21 -10.54 -8.45 -3.77
N ARG A 22 -9.93 -9.64 -3.96
CA ARG A 22 -8.85 -10.12 -3.07
C ARG A 22 -7.62 -9.22 -3.21
N SER A 23 -7.06 -8.82 -2.08
CA SER A 23 -5.94 -7.89 -2.03
C SER A 23 -4.83 -8.37 -1.09
N MET A 24 -3.65 -7.79 -1.25
CA MET A 24 -2.52 -7.93 -0.33
C MET A 24 -2.05 -6.58 0.14
N ARG A 25 -1.36 -6.62 1.28
CA ARG A 25 -0.73 -5.46 1.90
C ARG A 25 0.75 -5.76 2.13
N SER A 26 1.61 -4.77 1.88
CA SER A 26 3.02 -4.83 2.26
C SER A 26 3.17 -4.85 3.79
N PRO A 27 4.33 -5.24 4.33
CA PRO A 27 4.68 -4.89 5.69
C PRO A 27 4.49 -3.39 5.96
N THR A 28 4.11 -3.04 7.19
CA THR A 28 4.03 -1.65 7.61
C THR A 28 5.42 -1.01 7.57
N PHE A 29 5.50 0.20 7.04
CA PHE A 29 6.73 0.99 7.01
C PHE A 29 6.46 2.40 7.54
N TYR A 30 7.55 3.10 7.86
CA TYR A 30 7.52 4.48 8.34
C TYR A 30 8.36 5.35 7.41
N VAL A 31 7.83 6.51 7.06
CA VAL A 31 8.47 7.52 6.18
C VAL A 31 9.62 8.28 6.87
N GLY A 32 9.87 8.03 8.16
CA GLY A 32 10.94 8.62 8.97
C GLY A 32 10.90 8.18 10.43
N ARG A 33 11.81 8.69 11.26
CA ARG A 33 11.72 8.52 12.72
C ARG A 33 10.45 9.18 13.24
N ASN A 34 9.76 8.53 14.17
CA ASN A 34 8.55 9.04 14.81
C ASN A 34 7.50 9.57 13.81
N SER A 35 7.23 8.82 12.75
CA SER A 35 6.42 9.29 11.61
C SER A 35 5.15 8.45 11.41
N TYR A 36 4.42 8.72 10.31
CA TYR A 36 3.20 8.00 9.94
C TYR A 36 3.52 6.54 9.61
N ALA A 37 2.72 5.63 10.16
CA ALA A 37 2.73 4.23 9.77
C ALA A 37 1.93 4.07 8.47
N MET A 38 2.55 3.47 7.45
CA MET A 38 1.99 3.34 6.12
C MET A 38 2.13 1.92 5.59
N TYR A 39 1.39 1.61 4.53
CA TYR A 39 1.53 0.36 3.78
C TYR A 39 1.16 0.55 2.31
N LEU A 40 1.71 -0.30 1.44
CA LEU A 40 1.25 -0.46 0.07
C LEU A 40 0.20 -1.56 0.02
N LYS A 41 -0.81 -1.40 -0.85
CA LYS A 41 -1.85 -2.38 -1.10
C LYS A 41 -1.96 -2.64 -2.60
N ILE A 42 -2.11 -3.91 -2.96
CA ILE A 42 -2.42 -4.32 -4.34
C ILE A 42 -3.68 -5.17 -4.36
N THR A 43 -4.56 -4.90 -5.31
CA THR A 43 -5.68 -5.76 -5.68
C THR A 43 -5.47 -6.18 -7.13
N PRO A 44 -4.95 -7.40 -7.39
CA PRO A 44 -4.61 -7.85 -8.75
C PRO A 44 -5.82 -7.88 -9.70
N LYS A 45 -7.00 -8.16 -9.17
CA LYS A 45 -8.29 -8.13 -9.89
C LYS A 45 -9.31 -7.36 -9.06
N TYR A 46 -9.44 -6.07 -9.27
CA TYR A 46 -10.51 -5.33 -8.59
C TYR A 46 -11.84 -5.43 -9.35
N PHE A 47 -11.77 -5.43 -10.68
CA PHE A 47 -12.89 -5.70 -11.58
C PHE A 47 -12.56 -6.89 -12.50
N PRO A 48 -13.57 -7.53 -13.13
CA PRO A 48 -13.35 -8.60 -14.11
C PRO A 48 -12.65 -8.16 -15.41
N ASP A 49 -12.36 -6.87 -15.57
CA ASP A 49 -11.76 -6.26 -16.77
C ASP A 49 -10.23 -6.34 -16.82
N GLY A 50 -9.61 -6.92 -15.80
CA GLY A 50 -8.15 -7.05 -15.70
C GLY A 50 -7.44 -5.83 -15.10
N THR A 51 -8.16 -4.84 -14.58
CA THR A 51 -7.56 -3.68 -13.92
C THR A 51 -6.92 -4.06 -12.59
N ILE A 52 -5.63 -3.70 -12.45
CA ILE A 52 -4.86 -3.82 -11.21
C ILE A 52 -4.98 -2.51 -10.42
N PHE A 53 -5.35 -2.61 -9.16
CA PHE A 53 -5.40 -1.46 -8.26
C PHE A 53 -4.21 -1.49 -7.33
N VAL A 54 -3.45 -0.40 -7.31
CA VAL A 54 -2.36 -0.18 -6.35
C VAL A 54 -2.70 1.08 -5.55
N GLY A 55 -2.46 1.03 -4.25
CA GLY A 55 -2.72 2.16 -3.36
C GLY A 55 -1.78 2.19 -2.18
N VAL A 56 -1.78 3.32 -1.50
CA VAL A 56 -1.07 3.53 -0.23
C VAL A 56 -2.09 3.82 0.85
N GLY A 57 -1.95 3.15 2.00
CA GLY A 57 -2.81 3.36 3.16
C GLY A 57 -2.03 3.90 4.35
N LEU A 58 -2.65 4.80 5.09
CA LEU A 58 -2.27 5.11 6.47
C LEU A 58 -2.84 4.01 7.38
N THR A 59 -2.10 3.65 8.41
CA THR A 59 -2.52 2.68 9.42
C THR A 59 -2.22 3.25 10.80
N HIS A 60 -2.79 2.66 11.85
CA HIS A 60 -2.44 3.02 13.22
C HIS A 60 -0.92 2.89 13.45
N GLY A 61 -0.32 3.99 13.91
CA GLY A 61 1.11 4.11 14.21
C GLY A 61 1.34 4.52 15.66
N ARG A 62 2.52 4.16 16.19
CA ARG A 62 2.92 4.48 17.57
C ARG A 62 2.91 5.99 17.88
N TYR A 63 3.05 6.82 16.85
CA TYR A 63 3.27 8.26 16.98
C TYR A 63 2.04 9.09 16.56
N ASP A 64 0.89 8.47 16.25
CA ASP A 64 -0.28 9.16 15.70
C ASP A 64 -0.74 10.37 16.55
N ALA A 65 -0.60 10.28 17.88
CA ALA A 65 -1.01 11.32 18.83
C ALA A 65 -0.20 12.63 18.74
N VAL A 66 1.00 12.59 18.15
CA VAL A 66 1.90 13.76 18.01
C VAL A 66 2.09 14.19 16.56
N LEU A 67 1.44 13.50 15.62
CA LEU A 67 1.50 13.82 14.20
C LEU A 67 0.41 14.81 13.80
N THR A 68 0.68 15.57 12.74
CA THR A 68 -0.30 16.49 12.16
C THR A 68 -1.40 15.70 11.44
N TRP A 69 -2.65 16.07 11.69
CA TRP A 69 -3.80 15.51 10.99
C TRP A 69 -4.66 16.63 10.39
N PRO A 70 -5.25 16.43 9.18
CA PRO A 70 -5.11 15.24 8.31
C PRO A 70 -3.70 15.10 7.70
N PHE A 71 -3.38 13.92 7.18
CA PHE A 71 -2.07 13.60 6.59
C PHE A 71 -1.68 14.65 5.53
N PRO A 72 -0.57 15.39 5.72
CA PRO A 72 -0.30 16.60 4.92
C PRO A 72 0.59 16.36 3.70
N HIS A 73 1.13 15.16 3.52
CA HIS A 73 2.17 14.91 2.52
C HIS A 73 1.59 14.39 1.20
N ARG A 74 2.29 14.69 0.10
CA ARG A 74 1.99 14.14 -1.22
C ARG A 74 2.61 12.76 -1.37
N ILE A 75 1.87 11.85 -1.98
CA ILE A 75 2.31 10.50 -2.30
C ILE A 75 2.48 10.39 -3.81
N ARG A 76 3.62 9.86 -4.24
CA ARG A 76 3.85 9.42 -5.61
C ARG A 76 3.91 7.90 -5.60
N LEU A 77 3.09 7.29 -6.44
CA LEU A 77 3.00 5.83 -6.58
C LEU A 77 3.41 5.46 -8.00
N GLU A 78 4.24 4.43 -8.11
CA GLU A 78 4.78 3.92 -9.38
C GLU A 78 4.80 2.39 -9.33
N VAL A 79 4.66 1.78 -10.52
CA VAL A 79 4.66 0.33 -10.74
C VAL A 79 5.69 0.02 -11.81
#